data_AF-A0A351THG3-F1
#
_entry.id   AF-A0A351THG3-F1
#
_cell.length_a   1.000
_cell.length_b   1.000
_cell.length_c   1.000
_cell.angle_alpha   90.00
_cell.angle_beta   90.00
_cell.angle_gamma   90.00
#
_symmetry.space_group_name_H-M   'P 1'
#
loop_
_entity.id
_entity.type
_entity.pdbx_description
1 polymer ?
#
loop_
_entity_poly.entity_id
_entity_poly.type
_entity_poly.pdbx_seq_one_letter_code
_entity_poly.pdbx_strand_id
1 'polypeptide(L)' 'VANMADRVAVMYAGKIVEYGTAEEIFYDPRHPYTWALLSSIPDVDSKEKLEAIPGTPPNMIYPPKGDAF' A
#
# COMPACT_ATOMS: atom_id res chain seq x y z
N VAL A 1 -13.67 -3.41 0.69
CA VAL A 1 -12.93 -3.12 -0.56
C VAL A 1 -12.59 -4.41 -1.30
N ALA A 2 -12.03 -5.43 -0.65
CA ALA A 2 -11.79 -6.75 -1.25
C ALA A 2 -13.05 -7.40 -1.88
N ASN A 3 -14.24 -7.16 -1.30
CA ASN A 3 -15.52 -7.68 -1.83
C ASN A 3 -16.15 -6.86 -2.96
N MET A 4 -15.51 -5.78 -3.42
CA MET A 4 -16.14 -4.81 -4.34
C MET A 4 -15.33 -4.54 -5.62
N ALA A 5 -14.09 -5.03 -5.69
CA ALA A 5 -13.22 -4.87 -6.86
C ALA A 5 -12.58 -6.21 -7.23
N ASP A 6 -12.64 -6.59 -8.51
CA ASP A 6 -12.00 -7.81 -9.00
C ASP A 6 -10.47 -7.66 -9.09
N ARG A 7 -9.99 -6.43 -9.31
CA ARG A 7 -8.57 -6.10 -9.48
C ARG A 7 -8.21 -4.81 -8.74
N VAL A 8 -6.99 -4.75 -8.22
CA VAL A 8 -6.48 -3.63 -7.43
C VAL A 8 -5.13 -3.19 -7.99
N ALA A 9 -4.96 -1.87 -8.14
CA ALA A 9 -3.70 -1.22 -8.46
C ALA A 9 -3.27 -0.37 -7.27
N VAL A 10 -2.10 -0.66 -6.71
CA VAL A 10 -1.48 0.15 -5.65
C VAL A 10 -0.50 1.12 -6.30
N MET A 11 -0.64 2.40 -5.97
CA MET A 11 0.16 3.48 -6.54
C MET A 11 0.93 4.22 -5.46
N TYR A 12 2.19 4.54 -5.74
CA TYR A 12 3.03 5.39 -4.90
C TYR A 12 3.86 6.32 -5.78
N ALA A 13 4.02 7.57 -5.37
CA ALA A 13 4.81 8.57 -6.10
C ALA A 13 4.46 8.63 -7.61
N GLY A 14 3.16 8.52 -7.94
CA GLY A 14 2.66 8.55 -9.33
C GLY A 14 2.99 7.33 -10.19
N LYS A 15 3.50 6.24 -9.60
CA LYS A 15 3.78 4.97 -10.28
C LYS A 15 2.95 3.84 -9.69
N ILE A 16 2.45 2.95 -10.53
CA ILE A 16 1.86 1.69 -10.07
C ILE A 16 3.01 0.83 -9.55
N VAL A 17 2.98 0.56 -8.24
CA VAL A 17 3.99 -0.25 -7.55
C VAL A 17 3.55 -1.69 -7.40
N GLU A 18 2.24 -1.96 -7.41
CA GLU A 18 1.70 -3.32 -7.39
C GLU A 18 0.36 -3.39 -8.10
N TYR A 19 0.10 -4.50 -8.80
CA TYR A 19 -1.14 -4.71 -9.54
C TYR A 19 -1.50 -6.19 -9.60
N GLY A 20 -2.72 -6.54 -9.22
CA GLY A 20 -3.18 -7.93 -9.15
C GLY A 20 -4.68 -8.04 -8.92
N THR A 21 -5.16 -9.26 -8.70
CA THR A 21 -6.51 -9.49 -8.16
C THR A 21 -6.60 -8.92 -6.74
N ALA A 22 -7.82 -8.66 -6.26
CA ALA A 22 -7.99 -8.29 -4.86
C ALA A 22 -7.39 -9.36 -3.93
N GLU A 23 -7.60 -10.64 -4.20
CA GLU A 23 -7.01 -11.71 -3.38
C GLU A 23 -5.48 -11.65 -3.34
N GLU A 24 -4.82 -11.46 -4.48
CA GLU A 24 -3.36 -11.34 -4.54
C GLU A 24 -2.90 -10.16 -3.69
N ILE A 25 -3.52 -8.98 -3.83
CA ILE A 25 -3.11 -7.79 -3.08
C ILE A 25 -3.39 -7.91 -1.58
N PHE A 26 -4.48 -8.57 -1.16
CA PHE A 26 -4.84 -8.68 0.25
C PHE A 26 -4.15 -9.84 0.98
N TYR A 27 -3.85 -10.95 0.30
CA TYR A 27 -3.34 -12.19 0.92
C TYR A 27 -1.93 -12.59 0.47
N ASP A 28 -1.46 -12.19 -0.71
CA ASP A 28 -0.07 -12.38 -1.19
C ASP A 28 0.54 -11.05 -1.70
N PRO A 29 0.53 -9.96 -0.90
CA PRO A 29 1.16 -8.72 -1.31
C PRO A 29 2.67 -8.92 -1.46
N ARG A 30 3.26 -8.34 -2.50
CA ARG A 30 4.70 -8.47 -2.81
C ARG A 30 5.48 -7.18 -2.60
N HIS A 31 4.81 -6.03 -2.61
CA HIS A 31 5.49 -4.75 -2.44
C HIS A 31 5.51 -4.31 -0.96
N PRO A 32 6.66 -3.92 -0.40
CA PRO A 32 6.74 -3.45 0.98
C PRO A 32 5.79 -2.29 1.33
N TYR A 33 5.53 -1.41 0.37
CA TYR A 33 4.51 -0.36 0.50
C TYR A 33 3.10 -0.93 0.72
N THR A 34 2.72 -1.98 -0.01
CA THR A 34 1.42 -2.63 0.12
C THR A 34 1.28 -3.30 1.49
N TRP A 35 2.35 -3.91 2.02
CA TRP A 35 2.36 -4.44 3.38
C TRP A 35 2.07 -3.36 4.40
N ALA A 36 2.78 -2.24 4.29
CA ALA A 36 2.62 -1.12 5.19
C ALA A 36 1.20 -0.52 5.11
N LEU A 37 0.62 -0.44 3.91
CA LEU A 37 -0.77 -0.02 3.72
C LEU A 37 -1.76 -0.98 4.39
N LEU A 38 -1.62 -2.29 4.19
CA LEU A 38 -2.50 -3.30 4.80
C LEU A 38 -2.40 -3.28 6.32
N SER A 39 -1.20 -3.11 6.88
CA SER A 39 -0.99 -2.97 8.32
C SER A 39 -1.57 -1.69 8.91
N SER A 40 -1.77 -0.65 8.10
CA SER A 40 -2.46 0.58 8.51
C SER A 40 -3.98 0.52 8.36
N ILE A 41 -4.55 -0.59 7.86
CA ILE A 41 -6.01 -0.76 7.80
C ILE A 41 -6.51 -1.14 9.20
N PRO A 42 -7.45 -0.37 9.78
CA PRO A 42 -8.04 -0.73 11.06
C PRO A 42 -8.84 -2.02 10.94
N ASP A 43 -8.51 -2.99 11.80
CA ASP A 43 -9.40 -4.11 12.05
C ASP A 43 -10.62 -3.61 12.82
N VAL A 44 -11.82 -3.93 12.32
CA VAL A 44 -13.10 -3.39 12.82
C VAL A 44 -13.38 -3.85 14.26
N ASP A 45 -12.77 -4.96 14.69
CA ASP A 45 -12.87 -5.50 16.06
C ASP A 45 -11.64 -5.24 16.94
N SER A 46 -10.52 -4.74 16.39
CA SER A 46 -9.31 -4.51 17.18
C SER A 46 -9.22 -3.05 17.68
N LYS A 47 -8.90 -2.89 18.97
CA LYS A 47 -8.49 -1.60 19.58
C LYS A 47 -6.97 -1.38 19.50
N GLU A 48 -6.27 -2.11 18.64
CA GLU A 48 -4.83 -1.99 18.54
C GLU A 48 -4.43 -0.67 17.86
N LYS A 49 -3.29 -0.13 18.29
CA LYS A 49 -2.77 1.14 17.82
C LYS A 49 -2.30 0.92 16.37
N LEU A 50 -2.90 1.64 15.42
CA LEU A 50 -2.46 1.59 14.03
C LEU A 50 -1.02 2.11 13.94
N GLU A 51 -0.10 1.27 13.47
CA GLU A 51 1.26 1.67 13.17
C GLU A 51 1.21 2.51 11.88
N ALA A 52 1.50 3.81 12.02
CA ALA A 52 1.64 4.70 10.88
C ALA A 52 2.95 4.40 10.16
N ILE A 53 2.90 4.33 8.83
CA ILE A 53 4.09 4.15 7.99
C ILE A 53 5.07 5.29 8.30
N PRO A 54 6.29 5.01 8.81
CA PRO A 54 7.24 6.06 9.16
C PRO A 54 7.79 6.71 7.89
N GLY A 55 7.67 8.05 7.80
CA GLY A 55 8.26 8.83 6.72
C GLY A 55 7.33 9.93 6.17
N THR A 56 7.88 10.76 5.29
CA THR A 56 7.15 11.76 4.53
C THR A 56 7.17 11.35 3.06
N PRO A 57 6.06 11.47 2.31
CA PRO A 57 6.07 11.20 0.87
C PRO A 57 7.21 11.94 0.16
N PRO A 58 7.90 11.31 -0.81
CA PRO A 58 9.04 11.89 -1.49
C PRO A 58 8.62 13.15 -2.25
N ASN A 59 9.54 14.11 -2.31
CA ASN A 59 9.33 15.33 -3.09
C ASN A 59 9.29 14.98 -4.58
N MET A 60 8.12 15.10 -5.19
CA MET A 60 7.90 14.76 -6.60
C MET A 60 8.50 15.77 -7.60
N ILE A 61 8.96 16.94 -7.14
CA ILE A 61 9.73 17.89 -7.97
C ILE A 61 11.17 17.37 -8.20
N TYR A 62 11.71 16.63 -7.22
CA TYR A 62 13.01 15.97 -7.29
C TYR A 62 12.89 14.50 -6.87
N PRO A 63 12.31 13.65 -7.73
CA PRO A 63 12.06 12.27 -7.36
C PRO A 63 13.39 11.52 -7.11
N PRO A 64 13.45 10.63 -6.11
CA PRO A 64 14.61 9.77 -5.89
C PRO A 64 14.89 8.91 -7.15
N LYS A 65 16.18 8.61 -7.39
CA LYS A 65 16.56 7.72 -8.49
C LYS A 65 16.22 6.27 -8.11
N GLY A 66 15.37 5.63 -8.90
CA GLY A 66 14.98 4.23 -8.71
C GLY A 66 13.55 4.08 -8.23
N ASP A 67 13.35 3.18 -7.27
CA ASP A 67 12.09 3.11 -6.51
C ASP A 67 12.04 4.26 -5.51
N ALA A 68 10.86 4.84 -5.36
CA ALA A 68 10.64 5.95 -4.45
C ALA A 68 10.29 5.49 -3.03
N PHE A 69 9.99 4.20 -2.87
CA PHE A 69 9.73 3.55 -1.58
C PHE A 69 11.00 3.09 -0.89
#